data_AF-F8MEC2-F1
#
_entry.id   AF-F8MEC2-F1
#
_cell.length_a   1.000
_cell.length_b   1.000
_cell.length_c   1.000
_cell.angle_alpha   90.00
_cell.angle_beta   90.00
_cell.angle_gamma   90.00
#
_symmetry.space_group_name_H-M   'P 1'
#
loop_
_entity.id
_entity.type
_entity.pdbx_description
1 polymer ?
#
loop_
_entity_poly.entity_id
_entity_poly.type
_entity_poly.pdbx_seq_one_letter_code
_entity_poly.pdbx_strand_id
1 'polypeptide(L)'
;MLAQRAGTTALRRVAAAPSSVFKLAPFAAMQTRPIQTERLTPADEAAILAKQRLNRPVSPHLEIYDPKQTWFGGSAWQRITGASFSGALYASAVAYLAAPLVGWHLESASLVAAAAALPVAVKGALKFLVAWPFVFHAINGVRHLAFDLGIGFSRATIIKTGWYFWGASIVGGVYLAFFM
;
A
#
# COMPACT_ATOMS: atom_id res chain seq x y z
N MET A 1 64.86 58.08 14.37
CA MET A 1 65.27 56.95 15.24
C MET A 1 64.06 56.28 15.91
N LEU A 2 63.12 55.68 15.16
CA LEU A 2 61.92 55.04 15.76
C LEU A 2 61.46 53.74 15.07
N ALA A 3 62.16 53.24 14.04
CA ALA A 3 61.72 52.03 13.31
C ALA A 3 62.41 50.72 13.75
N GLN A 4 63.50 50.77 14.51
CA GLN A 4 64.30 49.57 14.84
C GLN A 4 63.88 48.82 16.12
N ARG A 5 62.91 49.33 16.88
CA ARG A 5 62.49 48.69 18.15
C ARG A 5 61.19 47.89 18.09
N ALA A 6 60.44 47.97 17.00
CA ALA A 6 59.19 47.19 16.83
C ALA A 6 59.43 45.76 16.33
N GLY A 7 60.50 45.51 15.57
CA GLY A 7 60.76 44.19 14.97
C GLY A 7 61.23 43.11 15.94
N THR A 8 61.94 43.49 17.01
CA THR A 8 62.56 42.51 17.93
C THR A 8 61.58 41.97 18.98
N THR A 9 60.49 42.67 19.27
CA THR A 9 59.46 42.20 20.23
C THR A 9 58.51 41.18 19.58
N ALA A 10 58.26 41.30 18.27
CA ALA A 10 57.45 40.33 17.52
C ALA A 10 58.14 38.97 17.39
N LEU A 11 59.46 38.96 17.13
CA LEU A 11 60.25 37.73 17.03
C LEU A 11 60.34 36.95 18.35
N ARG A 12 60.39 37.64 19.50
CA ARG A 12 60.44 36.97 20.82
C ARG A 12 59.12 36.29 21.21
N ARG A 13 57.97 36.75 20.72
CA ARG A 13 56.66 36.11 20.99
C ARG A 13 56.44 34.83 20.20
N VAL A 14 57.07 34.69 19.03
CA VAL A 14 56.97 33.46 18.20
C VAL A 14 57.89 32.34 18.74
N ALA A 15 59.01 32.70 19.38
CA ALA A 15 59.94 31.71 19.94
C ALA A 15 59.51 31.14 21.31
N ALA A 16 58.67 31.86 22.07
CA ALA A 16 58.29 31.48 23.45
C ALA A 16 57.01 30.64 23.55
N ALA A 17 56.26 30.47 22.45
CA ALA A 17 55.05 29.66 22.42
C ALA A 17 54.98 28.95 21.06
N PRO A 18 55.49 27.71 20.92
CA PRO A 18 55.22 26.94 19.72
C PRO A 18 53.70 26.74 19.65
N SER A 19 53.07 27.39 18.69
CA SER A 19 51.65 27.20 18.41
C SER A 19 51.42 25.70 18.22
N SER A 20 50.65 25.08 19.11
CA SER A 20 50.22 23.68 19.03
C SER A 20 49.30 23.37 17.84
N VAL A 21 49.20 24.30 16.89
CA VAL A 21 48.28 24.32 15.75
C VAL A 21 48.82 23.48 14.58
N PHE A 22 50.14 23.27 14.50
CA PHE A 22 50.74 22.33 13.56
C PHE A 22 51.28 21.11 14.30
N LYS A 23 50.39 20.29 14.85
CA LYS A 23 50.71 18.88 15.01
C LYS A 23 50.81 18.32 13.59
N LEU A 24 52.00 17.93 13.16
CA LEU A 24 52.19 17.08 11.99
C LEU A 24 51.26 15.88 12.18
N ALA A 25 50.12 15.88 11.48
CA ALA A 25 49.29 14.70 11.39
C ALA A 25 50.21 13.59 10.87
N PRO A 26 50.31 12.44 11.54
CA PRO A 26 51.07 11.33 10.99
C PRO A 26 50.52 11.09 9.59
N PHE A 27 51.41 11.05 8.59
CA PHE A 27 51.04 10.70 7.22
C PHE A 27 50.07 9.52 7.31
N ALA A 28 48.81 9.74 6.94
CA ALA A 28 47.82 8.69 6.94
C ALA A 28 48.40 7.62 6.02
N ALA A 29 48.83 6.50 6.61
CA ALA A 29 49.43 5.40 5.88
C ALA A 29 48.47 5.10 4.73
N MET A 30 48.96 5.31 3.50
CA MET A 30 48.19 5.06 2.29
C MET A 30 47.86 3.56 2.32
N GLN A 31 46.66 3.23 2.81
CA GLN A 31 46.24 1.86 3.04
C GLN A 31 46.01 1.24 1.67
N THR A 32 47.07 0.68 1.08
CA THR A 32 46.97 -0.13 -0.13
C THR A 32 46.21 -1.38 0.26
N ARG A 33 44.90 -1.41 -0.02
CA ARG A 33 44.13 -2.65 0.04
C ARG A 33 44.48 -3.42 -1.23
N PRO A 34 45.30 -4.49 -1.19
CA PRO A 34 45.48 -5.32 -2.37
C PRO A 34 44.10 -5.87 -2.76
N ILE A 35 43.66 -5.58 -3.98
CA ILE A 35 42.43 -6.17 -4.52
C ILE A 35 42.78 -7.61 -4.86
N GLN A 36 42.43 -8.54 -3.98
CA GLN A 36 42.60 -9.97 -4.21
C GLN A 36 41.36 -10.47 -4.97
N THR A 37 41.56 -10.91 -6.22
CA THR A 37 40.50 -11.50 -7.04
C THR A 37 40.50 -13.02 -6.86
N GLU A 38 39.36 -13.59 -6.47
CA GLU A 38 39.15 -15.03 -6.43
C GLU A 38 38.58 -15.51 -7.77
N ARG A 39 39.00 -16.69 -8.25
CA ARG A 39 38.38 -17.31 -9.42
C ARG A 39 37.12 -18.04 -8.98
N LEU A 40 35.96 -17.55 -9.39
CA LEU A 40 34.67 -18.19 -9.14
C LEU A 40 34.29 -19.11 -10.29
N THR A 41 33.73 -20.28 -9.97
CA THR A 41 33.03 -21.09 -10.97
C THR A 41 31.63 -20.51 -11.23
N PRO A 42 30.99 -20.84 -12.35
CA PRO A 42 29.60 -20.42 -12.60
C PRO A 42 28.62 -20.87 -11.50
N ALA A 43 28.91 -21.99 -10.82
CA ALA A 43 28.11 -22.48 -9.69
C ALA A 43 28.25 -21.59 -8.44
N ASP A 44 29.48 -21.14 -8.16
CA ASP A 44 29.75 -20.24 -7.02
C ASP A 44 29.10 -18.87 -7.25
N GLU A 45 29.16 -18.36 -8.48
CA GLU A 45 28.46 -17.12 -8.87
C GLU A 45 26.95 -17.24 -8.63
N ALA A 46 26.34 -18.34 -9.09
CA ALA A 46 24.91 -18.58 -8.90
C ALA A 46 24.53 -18.66 -7.41
N ALA A 47 25.35 -19.33 -6.60
CA ALA A 47 25.14 -19.43 -5.16
C ALA A 47 25.23 -18.07 -4.45
N ILE A 48 26.21 -17.25 -4.83
CA ILE A 48 26.38 -15.88 -4.31
C ILE A 48 25.18 -15.01 -4.69
N LEU A 49 24.77 -15.04 -5.95
CA LEU A 49 23.61 -14.27 -6.43
C LEU A 49 22.32 -14.69 -5.73
N ALA A 50 22.12 -16.00 -5.49
CA ALA A 50 20.99 -16.50 -4.72
C ALA A 50 21.02 -15.97 -3.28
N LYS A 51 22.18 -16.05 -2.60
CA LYS A 51 22.37 -15.49 -1.24
C LYS A 51 22.09 -13.99 -1.19
N GLN A 52 22.56 -13.24 -2.18
CA GLN A 52 22.33 -11.81 -2.27
C GLN A 52 20.85 -11.48 -2.51
N ARG A 53 20.15 -12.22 -3.37
CA ARG A 53 18.72 -12.01 -3.67
C ARG A 53 17.84 -12.19 -2.44
N LEU A 54 18.18 -13.09 -1.52
CA LEU A 54 17.48 -13.27 -0.25
C LEU A 54 17.58 -12.04 0.67
N ASN A 55 18.67 -11.28 0.56
CA ASN A 55 18.92 -10.10 1.39
C ASN A 55 18.46 -8.79 0.74
N ARG A 56 17.90 -8.83 -0.47
CA ARG A 56 17.41 -7.61 -1.14
C ARG A 56 16.06 -7.23 -0.53
N PRO A 57 15.92 -6.03 0.08
CA PRO A 57 14.64 -5.60 0.59
C PRO A 57 13.68 -5.32 -0.57
N VAL A 58 12.39 -5.55 -0.32
CA VAL A 58 11.31 -5.09 -1.21
C VAL A 58 11.08 -3.61 -0.92
N SER A 59 11.08 -2.77 -1.96
CA SER A 59 10.76 -1.36 -1.78
C SER A 59 9.31 -1.21 -1.29
N PRO A 60 9.03 -0.28 -0.35
CA PRO A 60 7.66 -0.02 0.07
C PRO A 60 6.81 0.39 -1.15
N HIS A 61 5.58 -0.12 -1.21
CA HIS A 61 4.68 0.09 -2.35
C HIS A 61 3.35 0.69 -1.87
N LEU A 62 2.42 -0.12 -1.38
CA LEU A 62 1.08 0.33 -0.99
C LEU A 62 1.11 1.29 0.20
N GLU A 63 2.11 1.17 1.06
CA GLU A 63 2.30 2.00 2.26
C GLU A 63 2.66 3.44 1.93
N ILE A 64 3.31 3.68 0.78
CA ILE A 64 3.80 5.01 0.38
C ILE A 64 3.12 5.53 -0.90
N TYR A 65 2.27 4.73 -1.54
CA TYR A 65 1.62 5.11 -2.78
C TYR A 65 0.46 6.07 -2.52
N ASP A 66 0.33 7.11 -3.35
CA ASP A 66 -0.70 8.13 -3.20
C ASP A 66 -2.12 7.52 -3.35
N PRO A 67 -2.98 7.58 -2.32
CA PRO A 67 -4.34 7.02 -2.40
C PRO A 67 -5.26 7.80 -3.34
N LYS A 68 -4.88 9.01 -3.78
CA LYS A 68 -5.64 9.80 -4.77
C LYS A 68 -5.51 9.27 -6.19
N GLN A 69 -4.60 8.31 -6.42
CA GLN A 69 -4.49 7.62 -7.70
C GLN A 69 -5.68 6.69 -7.95
N THR A 70 -5.83 6.23 -9.19
CA THR A 70 -7.05 5.56 -9.66
C THR A 70 -7.24 4.12 -9.15
N TRP A 71 -6.26 3.57 -8.42
CA TRP A 71 -6.28 2.17 -7.96
C TRP A 71 -7.24 1.92 -6.80
N PHE A 72 -7.29 2.80 -5.79
CA PHE A 72 -8.04 2.52 -4.56
C PHE A 72 -9.55 2.74 -4.71
N GLY A 73 -9.97 3.60 -5.63
CA GLY A 73 -11.38 3.85 -5.92
C GLY A 73 -12.05 2.69 -6.66
N GLY A 74 -12.14 2.77 -7.99
CA GLY A 74 -12.90 1.78 -8.78
C GLY A 74 -12.28 0.38 -8.81
N SER A 75 -10.95 0.27 -8.82
CA SER A 75 -10.29 -1.04 -9.03
C SER A 75 -10.30 -1.91 -7.77
N ALA A 76 -9.82 -1.39 -6.64
CA ALA A 76 -9.82 -2.13 -5.39
C ALA A 76 -11.24 -2.50 -4.94
N TRP A 77 -12.20 -1.56 -5.02
CA TRP A 77 -13.58 -1.85 -4.63
C TRP A 77 -14.29 -2.82 -5.57
N GLN A 78 -13.95 -2.90 -6.86
CA GLN A 78 -14.49 -3.96 -7.73
C GLN A 78 -14.12 -5.34 -7.20
N ARG A 79 -12.87 -5.50 -6.75
CA ARG A 79 -12.38 -6.76 -6.19
C ARG A 79 -12.99 -7.05 -4.83
N ILE A 80 -13.02 -6.05 -3.94
CA ILE A 80 -13.57 -6.22 -2.59
C ILE A 80 -15.04 -6.61 -2.68
N THR A 81 -15.85 -5.85 -3.40
CA THR A 81 -17.29 -6.16 -3.55
C THR A 81 -17.51 -7.53 -4.21
N GLY A 82 -16.76 -7.86 -5.27
CA GLY A 82 -16.86 -9.16 -5.94
C GLY A 82 -16.48 -10.33 -5.03
N ALA A 83 -15.33 -10.23 -4.36
CA ALA A 83 -14.86 -11.24 -3.42
C ALA A 83 -15.81 -11.39 -2.21
N SER A 84 -16.39 -10.29 -1.72
CA SER A 84 -17.39 -10.33 -0.65
C SER A 84 -18.65 -11.10 -1.08
N PHE A 85 -19.18 -10.88 -2.29
CA PHE A 85 -20.33 -11.64 -2.78
C PHE A 85 -20.02 -13.10 -3.05
N SER A 86 -18.90 -13.39 -3.71
CA SER A 86 -18.47 -14.78 -3.93
C SER A 86 -18.25 -15.49 -2.60
N GLY A 87 -17.55 -14.85 -1.66
CA GLY A 87 -17.32 -15.38 -0.32
C GLY A 87 -18.63 -15.63 0.43
N ALA A 88 -19.56 -14.67 0.42
CA ALA A 88 -20.88 -14.84 1.04
C ALA A 88 -21.68 -16.00 0.42
N LEU A 89 -21.68 -16.10 -0.91
CA LEU A 89 -22.35 -17.20 -1.63
C LEU A 89 -21.79 -18.55 -1.21
N TYR A 90 -20.47 -18.75 -1.32
CA TYR A 90 -19.84 -20.02 -0.97
C TYR A 90 -19.98 -20.35 0.51
N ALA A 91 -19.80 -19.36 1.40
CA ALA A 91 -19.99 -19.55 2.83
C ALA A 91 -21.44 -19.95 3.14
N SER A 92 -22.43 -19.30 2.54
CA SER A 92 -23.85 -19.66 2.74
C SER A 92 -24.18 -21.06 2.21
N ALA A 93 -23.63 -21.45 1.06
CA ALA A 93 -23.88 -22.75 0.47
C ALA A 93 -23.27 -23.88 1.33
N VAL A 94 -22.04 -23.70 1.79
CA VAL A 94 -21.36 -24.65 2.68
C VAL A 94 -22.06 -24.71 4.04
N ALA A 95 -22.41 -23.56 4.63
CA ALA A 95 -23.11 -23.51 5.90
C ALA A 95 -24.48 -24.19 5.82
N TYR A 96 -25.24 -23.95 4.74
CA TYR A 96 -26.53 -24.59 4.51
C TYR A 96 -26.40 -26.12 4.40
N LEU A 97 -25.39 -26.61 3.67
CA LEU A 97 -25.11 -28.05 3.55
C LEU A 97 -24.70 -28.68 4.89
N ALA A 98 -23.88 -27.98 5.68
CA ALA A 98 -23.40 -28.45 6.98
C ALA A 98 -24.46 -28.35 8.09
N ALA A 99 -25.50 -27.51 7.92
CA ALA A 99 -26.46 -27.17 8.95
C ALA A 99 -27.09 -28.38 9.67
N PRO A 100 -27.51 -29.47 8.98
CA PRO A 100 -28.07 -30.66 9.65
C PRO A 100 -27.07 -31.41 10.54
N LEU A 101 -25.77 -31.32 10.24
CA LEU A 101 -24.72 -32.02 10.98
C LEU A 101 -24.39 -31.35 12.31
N VAL A 102 -24.65 -30.05 12.42
CA VAL A 102 -24.33 -29.22 13.59
C VAL A 102 -25.58 -28.67 14.28
N GLY A 103 -26.76 -29.05 13.81
CA GLY A 103 -28.04 -28.60 14.36
C GLY A 103 -28.36 -27.13 14.11
N TRP A 104 -27.84 -26.53 13.03
CA TRP A 104 -28.18 -25.16 12.66
C TRP A 104 -29.49 -25.10 11.86
N HIS A 105 -30.24 -24.03 12.08
CA HIS A 105 -31.51 -23.74 11.40
C HIS A 105 -31.31 -22.63 10.36
N LEU A 106 -30.95 -23.02 9.13
CA LEU A 106 -30.69 -22.09 8.01
C LEU A 106 -31.77 -22.13 6.91
N GLU A 107 -32.90 -22.80 7.18
CA GLU A 107 -34.08 -22.75 6.33
C GLU A 107 -34.69 -21.34 6.27
N SER A 108 -35.36 -21.03 5.16
CA SER A 108 -35.89 -19.69 4.90
C SER A 108 -36.79 -19.16 6.02
N ALA A 109 -37.59 -20.02 6.65
CA ALA A 109 -38.47 -19.62 7.75
C ALA A 109 -37.68 -19.09 8.98
N SER A 110 -36.61 -19.79 9.36
CA SER A 110 -35.75 -19.41 10.48
C SER A 110 -34.95 -18.13 10.18
N LEU A 111 -34.44 -17.99 8.96
CA LEU A 111 -33.77 -16.76 8.53
C LEU A 111 -34.71 -15.55 8.52
N VAL A 112 -35.95 -15.71 8.03
CA VAL A 112 -36.96 -14.65 8.04
C VAL A 112 -37.36 -14.28 9.47
N ALA A 113 -37.55 -15.26 10.36
CA ALA A 113 -37.86 -15.00 11.76
C ALA A 113 -36.71 -14.24 12.46
N ALA A 114 -35.46 -14.66 12.24
CA ALA A 114 -34.28 -13.97 12.76
C ALA A 114 -34.20 -12.53 12.23
N ALA A 115 -34.40 -12.32 10.93
CA ALA A 115 -34.43 -10.99 10.34
C ALA A 115 -35.57 -10.13 10.91
N ALA A 116 -36.76 -10.71 11.10
CA ALA A 116 -37.94 -10.03 11.64
C ALA A 116 -37.74 -9.56 13.09
N ALA A 117 -36.96 -10.29 13.89
CA ALA A 117 -36.65 -9.93 15.27
C ALA A 117 -35.68 -8.74 15.40
N LEU A 118 -34.97 -8.35 14.33
CA LEU A 118 -34.00 -7.27 14.38
C LEU A 118 -34.67 -5.88 14.53
N PRO A 119 -34.01 -4.92 15.23
CA PRO A 119 -34.44 -3.53 15.22
C PRO A 119 -34.48 -2.95 13.80
N VAL A 120 -35.42 -2.01 13.55
CA VAL A 120 -35.61 -1.40 12.22
C VAL A 120 -34.31 -0.79 11.69
N ALA A 121 -33.53 -0.12 12.54
CA ALA A 121 -32.24 0.45 12.15
C ALA A 121 -31.24 -0.62 11.67
N VAL A 122 -31.18 -1.76 12.37
CA VAL A 122 -30.29 -2.87 12.00
C VAL A 122 -30.73 -3.52 10.69
N LYS A 123 -32.05 -3.72 10.49
CA LYS A 123 -32.60 -4.18 9.22
C LYS A 123 -32.19 -3.28 8.07
N GLY A 124 -32.38 -1.96 8.23
CA GLY A 124 -31.99 -0.96 7.22
C GLY A 124 -30.49 -0.99 6.91
N ALA A 125 -29.65 -1.06 7.94
CA ALA A 125 -28.20 -1.15 7.78
C ALA A 125 -27.78 -2.42 7.03
N LEU A 126 -28.34 -3.59 7.38
CA LEU A 126 -28.04 -4.85 6.68
C LEU A 126 -28.53 -4.84 5.24
N LYS A 127 -29.75 -4.32 4.98
CA LYS A 127 -30.26 -4.15 3.60
C LYS A 127 -29.30 -3.29 2.78
N PHE A 128 -28.85 -2.16 3.32
CA PHE A 128 -27.90 -1.29 2.62
C PHE A 128 -26.52 -1.93 2.45
N LEU A 129 -26.02 -2.64 3.47
CA LEU A 129 -24.73 -3.33 3.42
C LEU A 129 -24.67 -4.40 2.34
N VAL A 130 -25.81 -5.02 1.99
CA VAL A 130 -25.90 -5.95 0.86
C VAL A 130 -26.18 -5.20 -0.44
N ALA A 131 -27.08 -4.23 -0.43
CA ALA A 131 -27.52 -3.53 -1.64
C ALA A 131 -26.42 -2.65 -2.27
N TRP A 132 -25.71 -1.85 -1.47
CA TRP A 132 -24.72 -0.92 -2.00
C TRP A 132 -23.55 -1.62 -2.72
N PRO A 133 -22.88 -2.63 -2.13
CA PRO A 133 -21.84 -3.36 -2.82
C PRO A 133 -22.33 -4.00 -4.12
N PHE A 134 -23.58 -4.48 -4.17
CA PHE A 134 -24.15 -5.09 -5.37
C PHE A 134 -24.26 -4.06 -6.50
N VAL A 135 -24.86 -2.91 -6.20
CA VAL A 135 -25.02 -1.83 -7.19
C VAL A 135 -23.66 -1.28 -7.61
N PHE A 136 -22.74 -1.07 -6.67
CA PHE A 136 -21.38 -0.64 -6.98
C PHE A 136 -20.68 -1.62 -7.94
N HIS A 137 -20.69 -2.92 -7.61
CA HIS A 137 -20.03 -3.95 -8.41
C HIS A 137 -20.61 -4.02 -9.83
N ALA A 138 -21.94 -3.91 -9.96
CA ALA A 138 -22.61 -3.93 -11.25
C ALA A 138 -22.24 -2.71 -12.10
N ILE A 139 -22.40 -1.50 -11.57
CA ILE A 139 -22.12 -0.25 -12.29
C ILE A 139 -20.64 -0.14 -12.66
N ASN A 140 -19.75 -0.36 -11.69
CA ASN A 140 -18.31 -0.28 -11.94
C ASN A 140 -17.82 -1.46 -12.79
N GLY A 141 -18.50 -2.62 -12.76
CA GLY A 141 -18.30 -3.72 -13.70
C GLY A 141 -18.55 -3.32 -15.15
N VAL A 142 -19.68 -2.64 -15.43
CA VAL A 142 -19.97 -2.09 -16.78
C VAL A 142 -18.87 -1.12 -17.24
N ARG A 143 -18.37 -0.27 -16.34
CA ARG A 143 -17.22 0.60 -16.62
C ARG A 143 -15.96 -0.20 -16.97
N HIS A 144 -15.69 -1.29 -16.25
CA HIS A 144 -14.54 -2.16 -16.56
C HIS A 144 -14.69 -2.81 -17.94
N LEU A 145 -15.89 -3.25 -18.32
CA LEU A 145 -16.16 -3.73 -19.68
C LEU A 145 -15.95 -2.64 -20.74
N ALA A 146 -16.31 -1.39 -20.44
CA ALA A 146 -16.01 -0.26 -21.33
C ALA A 146 -14.49 -0.04 -21.47
N PHE A 147 -13.72 -0.21 -20.39
CA PHE A 147 -12.26 -0.20 -20.46
C PHE A 147 -11.72 -1.36 -21.30
N ASP A 148 -12.28 -2.57 -21.20
CA ASP A 148 -11.83 -3.68 -22.05
C ASP A 148 -12.01 -3.38 -23.56
N LEU A 149 -12.97 -2.51 -23.90
CA LEU A 149 -13.20 -2.00 -25.26
C LEU A 149 -12.37 -0.75 -25.62
N GLY A 150 -11.49 -0.28 -24.75
CA GLY A 150 -10.69 0.94 -24.97
C GLY A 150 -11.45 2.25 -24.76
N ILE A 151 -12.67 2.23 -24.22
CA ILE A 151 -13.54 3.40 -24.09
C ILE A 151 -13.27 4.12 -22.77
N GLY A 152 -13.04 5.44 -22.82
CA GLY A 152 -12.98 6.27 -21.61
C GLY A 152 -11.67 6.18 -20.80
N PHE A 153 -10.57 5.73 -21.40
CA PHE A 153 -9.27 5.55 -20.75
C PHE A 153 -8.50 6.82 -20.40
N SER A 154 -8.96 8.00 -20.83
CA SER A 154 -8.29 9.25 -20.44
C SER A 154 -8.37 9.41 -18.91
N ARG A 155 -7.28 9.89 -18.28
CA ARG A 155 -7.24 10.10 -16.82
C ARG A 155 -8.37 11.01 -16.34
N ALA A 156 -8.66 12.07 -17.09
CA ALA A 156 -9.75 13.00 -16.78
C ALA A 156 -11.11 12.31 -16.80
N THR A 157 -11.38 11.48 -17.81
CA THR A 157 -12.63 10.70 -17.89
C THR A 157 -12.72 9.68 -16.76
N ILE A 158 -11.63 8.97 -16.45
CA ILE A 158 -11.56 7.98 -15.37
C ILE A 158 -11.94 8.60 -14.02
N ILE A 159 -11.38 9.78 -13.70
CA ILE A 159 -11.65 10.47 -12.43
C ILE A 159 -13.09 10.99 -12.40
N LYS A 160 -13.54 11.65 -13.48
CA LYS A 160 -14.90 12.22 -13.56
C LYS A 160 -15.96 11.14 -13.43
N THR A 161 -15.85 10.08 -14.23
CA THR A 161 -16.81 8.97 -14.22
C THR A 161 -16.76 8.19 -12.91
N GLY A 162 -15.60 8.07 -12.27
CA GLY A 162 -15.46 7.47 -10.94
C GLY A 162 -16.41 8.09 -9.91
N TRP A 163 -16.47 9.42 -9.82
CA TRP A 163 -17.38 10.11 -8.90
C TRP A 163 -18.86 9.87 -9.23
N TYR A 164 -19.22 9.84 -10.51
CA TYR A 164 -20.59 9.52 -10.90
C TYR A 164 -20.99 8.10 -10.52
N PHE A 165 -20.11 7.12 -10.73
CA PHE A 165 -20.41 5.73 -10.37
C PHE A 165 -20.49 5.52 -8.87
N TRP A 166 -19.64 6.20 -8.08
CA TRP A 166 -19.79 6.24 -6.63
C TRP A 166 -21.15 6.79 -6.21
N GLY A 167 -21.53 7.98 -6.70
CA GLY A 167 -22.82 8.59 -6.38
C GLY A 167 -24.01 7.71 -6.81
N ALA A 168 -23.99 7.21 -8.05
CA ALA A 168 -25.03 6.33 -8.58
C ALA A 168 -25.14 5.03 -7.76
N SER A 169 -24.02 4.45 -7.33
CA SER A 169 -24.03 3.23 -6.51
C SER A 169 -24.66 3.46 -5.14
N ILE A 170 -24.38 4.60 -4.50
CA ILE A 170 -24.93 4.93 -3.18
C ILE A 170 -26.44 5.18 -3.31
N VAL A 171 -26.85 5.97 -4.29
CA VAL A 171 -28.28 6.25 -4.54
C VAL A 171 -29.03 4.96 -4.85
N GLY A 172 -28.50 4.12 -5.73
CA GLY A 172 -29.09 2.81 -6.04
C GLY A 172 -29.13 1.89 -4.83
N GLY A 173 -28.07 1.85 -4.01
CA GLY A 173 -28.02 1.07 -2.78
C GLY A 173 -29.07 1.52 -1.76
N VAL A 174 -29.25 2.83 -1.57
CA VAL A 174 -30.31 3.39 -0.71
C VAL A 174 -31.69 3.06 -1.28
N TYR A 175 -31.89 3.21 -2.58
CA TYR A 175 -33.14 2.87 -3.24
C TYR A 175 -33.53 1.40 -2.99
N LEU A 176 -32.61 0.47 -3.28
CA LEU A 176 -32.83 -0.97 -3.04
C LEU A 176 -33.03 -1.30 -1.56
N ALA A 177 -32.37 -0.57 -0.65
CA ALA A 177 -32.45 -0.87 0.78
C ALA A 177 -33.77 -0.39 1.41
N PHE A 178 -34.36 0.71 0.93
CA PHE A 178 -35.48 1.36 1.62
C PHE A 178 -36.75 1.53 0.79
N PHE A 179 -36.68 1.39 -0.53
CA PHE A 179 -37.81 1.63 -1.43
C PHE A 179 -38.18 0.40 -2.28
N MET A 180 -37.41 -0.69 -2.18
CA MET A 180 -37.76 -2.04 -2.63
C MET A 180 -37.79 -2.99 -1.43
#